data_AF-E0Q135-F1
#
_entry.id   AF-E0Q135-F1
#
_cell.length_a   1.000
_cell.length_b   1.000
_cell.length_c   1.000
_cell.angle_alpha   90.00
_cell.angle_beta   90.00
_cell.angle_gamma   90.00
#
_symmetry.space_group_name_H-M   'P 1'
#
loop_
_entity.id
_entity.type
_entity.pdbx_description
1 polymer ?
#
loop_
_entity_poly.entity_id
_entity_poly.type
_entity_poly.pdbx_seq_one_letter_code
_entity_poly.pdbx_strand_id
1 'polypeptide(L)'
;MIDSLSDILVRWQCFKCHGQYDCCVVKRHLEGCPYCDDKLMLKGYNTLQETHPYLEKFWDKSNDKSISEYWYKSSECINLECPCCHVSFYCSPIEMIPRTDLENSNFETCPNNCDWDTLVFNNDILYNFHNYRKNGAIKMDCLFI
;
A
#
# COMPACT_ATOMS: atom_id res chain seq x y z
N MET A 1 1.14 -3.98 -40.64
CA MET A 1 -0.11 -3.81 -39.87
C MET A 1 0.21 -4.22 -38.45
N ILE A 2 -0.11 -3.40 -37.44
CA ILE A 2 -0.02 -3.80 -36.03
C ILE A 2 -1.43 -4.21 -35.63
N ASP A 3 -1.57 -5.43 -35.14
CA ASP A 3 -2.85 -6.01 -34.70
C ASP A 3 -2.73 -6.61 -33.30
N SER A 4 -3.82 -7.19 -32.80
CA SER A 4 -3.90 -7.77 -31.45
C SER A 4 -3.02 -9.00 -31.23
N LEU A 5 -2.41 -9.57 -32.28
CA LEU A 5 -1.54 -10.75 -32.19
C LEU A 5 -0.07 -10.39 -32.32
N SER A 6 0.25 -9.11 -32.49
CA SER A 6 1.61 -8.62 -32.69
C SER A 6 2.44 -8.73 -31.40
N ASP A 7 3.62 -9.36 -31.48
CA ASP A 7 4.58 -9.47 -30.36
C ASP A 7 5.51 -8.24 -30.26
N ILE A 8 5.00 -7.07 -30.64
CA ILE A 8 5.75 -5.82 -30.63
C ILE A 8 5.65 -5.22 -29.23
N LEU A 9 6.81 -4.92 -28.63
CA LEU A 9 6.89 -4.20 -27.37
C LEU A 9 6.43 -2.75 -27.55
N VAL A 10 5.43 -2.34 -26.77
CA VAL A 10 4.85 -1.00 -26.80
C VAL A 10 4.84 -0.43 -25.39
N ARG A 11 5.08 0.88 -25.29
CA ARG A 11 4.93 1.63 -24.04
C ARG A 11 3.46 2.05 -23.87
N TRP A 12 2.80 1.49 -22.88
CA TRP A 12 1.40 1.75 -22.55
C TRP A 12 1.28 2.77 -21.43
N GLN A 13 0.13 3.44 -21.36
CA GLN A 13 -0.28 4.21 -20.20
C GLN A 13 -1.58 3.61 -19.64
N CYS A 14 -1.59 3.32 -18.35
CA CYS A 14 -2.80 2.86 -17.68
C CYS A 14 -3.79 4.02 -17.50
N PHE A 15 -5.07 3.81 -17.80
CA PHE A 15 -6.10 4.84 -17.58
C PHE A 15 -6.51 4.98 -16.10
N LYS A 16 -6.26 3.95 -15.27
CA LYS A 16 -6.65 3.93 -13.85
C LYS A 16 -5.60 4.59 -12.97
N CYS A 17 -4.34 4.19 -13.09
CA CYS A 17 -3.25 4.69 -12.25
C CYS A 17 -2.35 5.70 -12.96
N HIS A 18 -2.57 5.97 -14.25
CA HIS A 18 -1.74 6.85 -15.10
C HIS A 18 -0.27 6.44 -15.26
N GLY A 19 0.15 5.32 -14.66
CA GLY A 19 1.49 4.76 -14.80
C GLY A 19 1.79 4.27 -16.21
N GLN A 20 3.04 4.45 -16.63
CA GLN A 20 3.55 4.00 -17.92
C GLN A 20 4.34 2.71 -17.77
N TYR A 21 4.11 1.73 -18.63
CA TYR A 21 4.76 0.43 -18.57
C TYR A 21 4.92 -0.18 -19.96
N ASP A 22 5.93 -1.01 -20.14
CA ASP A 22 6.19 -1.68 -21.41
C ASP A 22 5.54 -3.08 -21.41
N CYS A 23 4.82 -3.41 -22.47
CA CYS A 23 4.20 -4.73 -22.66
C CYS A 23 3.97 -5.00 -24.16
N CYS A 24 4.09 -6.25 -24.59
CA CYS A 24 3.76 -6.63 -25.96
C CYS A 24 2.26 -6.49 -26.24
N VAL A 25 1.87 -6.10 -27.46
CA VAL A 25 0.46 -5.94 -27.85
C VAL A 25 -0.34 -7.23 -27.58
N VAL A 26 0.21 -8.39 -27.96
CA VAL A 26 -0.42 -9.71 -27.75
C VAL A 26 -0.60 -10.08 -26.27
N LYS A 27 0.26 -9.58 -25.38
CA LYS A 27 0.22 -9.92 -23.94
C LYS A 27 -0.61 -8.96 -23.11
N ARG A 28 -0.90 -7.76 -23.62
CA ARG A 28 -1.58 -6.68 -22.86
C ARG A 28 -2.89 -7.14 -22.20
N HIS A 29 -3.69 -7.95 -22.90
CA HIS A 29 -4.97 -8.43 -22.38
C HIS A 29 -4.83 -9.51 -21.30
N LEU A 30 -3.68 -10.18 -21.22
CA LEU A 30 -3.38 -11.22 -20.24
C LEU A 30 -2.63 -10.66 -19.02
N GLU A 31 -1.65 -9.80 -19.25
CA GLU A 31 -0.74 -9.32 -18.20
C GLU A 31 -1.25 -8.06 -17.47
N GLY A 32 -2.10 -7.25 -18.11
CA GLY A 32 -2.70 -6.08 -17.48
C GLY A 32 -1.72 -4.94 -17.18
N CYS A 33 -2.10 -4.08 -16.24
CA CYS A 33 -1.24 -2.99 -15.76
C CYS A 33 -0.48 -3.49 -14.52
N PRO A 34 0.86 -3.54 -14.52
CA PRO A 34 1.62 -4.14 -13.43
C PRO A 34 1.46 -3.39 -12.10
N TYR A 35 1.09 -2.12 -12.13
CA TYR A 35 0.85 -1.33 -10.93
C TYR A 35 -0.53 -1.58 -10.31
N CYS A 36 -1.55 -1.80 -11.16
CA CYS A 36 -2.91 -2.08 -10.72
C CYS A 36 -3.08 -3.53 -10.27
N ASP A 37 -2.28 -4.44 -10.83
CA ASP A 37 -2.29 -5.87 -10.51
C ASP A 37 -1.23 -6.22 -9.46
N ASP A 38 -0.72 -5.21 -8.73
CA ASP A 38 0.22 -5.34 -7.62
C ASP A 38 1.52 -6.12 -7.92
N LYS A 39 1.97 -6.06 -9.17
CA LYS A 39 3.23 -6.66 -9.60
C LYS A 39 4.40 -5.69 -9.40
N LEU A 40 4.16 -4.38 -9.50
CA LEU A 40 5.18 -3.34 -9.38
C LEU A 40 4.69 -2.13 -8.58
N MET A 41 5.63 -1.45 -7.93
CA MET A 41 5.39 -0.17 -7.28
C MET A 41 5.31 0.97 -8.31
N LEU A 42 4.38 1.90 -8.08
CA LEU A 42 4.27 3.19 -8.75
C LEU A 42 4.16 4.29 -7.69
N LYS A 43 5.12 5.21 -7.68
CA LYS A 43 5.13 6.37 -6.79
C LYS A 43 3.87 7.21 -6.99
N GLY A 44 3.25 7.63 -5.89
CA GLY A 44 1.99 8.38 -5.93
C GLY A 44 0.75 7.54 -6.25
N TYR A 45 0.85 6.21 -6.25
CA TYR A 45 -0.30 5.32 -6.46
C TYR A 45 -0.41 4.22 -5.41
N ASN A 46 0.57 3.32 -5.33
CA ASN A 46 0.51 2.14 -4.45
C ASN A 46 1.61 2.11 -3.39
N THR A 47 2.18 3.27 -3.05
CA THR A 47 3.14 3.41 -1.95
C THR A 47 2.44 3.36 -0.59
N LEU A 48 3.19 3.19 0.50
CA LEU A 48 2.65 3.22 1.86
C LEU A 48 2.02 4.58 2.17
N GLN A 49 2.64 5.67 1.74
CA GLN A 49 2.07 7.00 1.94
C GLN A 49 0.67 7.14 1.33
N GLU A 50 0.45 6.58 0.14
CA GLU A 50 -0.82 6.73 -0.59
C GLU A 50 -1.88 5.72 -0.14
N THR A 51 -1.45 4.51 0.21
CA THR A 51 -2.37 3.41 0.54
C THR A 51 -2.57 3.21 2.03
N HIS A 52 -1.53 3.41 2.85
CA HIS A 52 -1.53 3.16 4.29
C HIS A 52 -0.91 4.35 5.07
N PRO A 53 -1.40 5.60 4.90
CA PRO A 53 -0.81 6.80 5.51
C PRO A 53 -0.75 6.74 7.04
N TYR A 54 -1.66 5.98 7.68
CA TYR A 54 -1.67 5.79 9.13
C TYR A 54 -0.39 5.13 9.68
N LEU A 55 0.39 4.44 8.83
CA LEU A 55 1.67 3.83 9.23
C LEU A 55 2.75 4.87 9.55
N GLU A 56 2.58 6.14 9.17
CA GLU A 56 3.48 7.23 9.59
C GLU A 56 3.60 7.34 11.11
N LYS A 57 2.55 6.95 11.87
CA LYS A 57 2.57 6.95 13.34
C LYS A 57 3.60 6.00 13.95
N PHE A 58 3.98 4.97 13.21
CA PHE A 58 4.94 3.95 13.63
C PHE A 58 6.31 4.20 13.02
N TRP A 59 6.46 5.20 12.14
CA TRP A 59 7.65 5.35 11.32
C TRP A 59 8.85 5.84 12.14
N ASP A 60 9.94 5.08 12.10
CA ASP A 60 11.21 5.52 12.65
C ASP A 60 11.96 6.41 11.63
N LYS A 61 12.39 7.60 12.07
CA LYS A 61 13.10 8.59 11.23
C LYS A 61 14.52 8.16 10.86
N SER A 62 15.05 7.11 11.47
CA SER A 62 16.36 6.53 11.16
C SER A 62 16.37 5.67 9.89
N ASN A 63 15.22 5.36 9.30
CA ASN A 63 15.15 4.65 8.02
C ASN A 63 15.85 5.41 6.89
N ASP A 64 16.53 4.66 6.00
CA ASP A 64 17.33 5.22 4.90
C ASP A 64 16.50 5.98 3.84
N LYS A 65 15.24 5.58 3.66
CA LYS A 65 14.31 6.16 2.68
C LYS A 65 13.05 6.64 3.40
N SER A 66 12.31 7.56 2.80
CA SER A 66 11.01 7.97 3.33
C SER A 66 9.94 6.91 3.13
N ILE A 67 8.86 6.97 3.93
CA ILE A 67 7.70 6.07 3.80
C ILE A 67 7.09 6.04 2.38
N SER A 68 7.23 7.14 1.63
CA SER A 68 6.78 7.28 0.25
C SER A 68 7.52 6.38 -0.75
N GLU A 69 8.70 5.86 -0.37
CA GLU A 69 9.55 5.02 -1.23
C GLU A 69 9.31 3.52 -1.02
N TYR A 70 8.43 3.17 -0.08
CA TYR A 70 8.00 1.81 0.17
C TYR A 70 6.57 1.61 -0.32
N TRP A 71 6.24 0.39 -0.73
CA TRP A 71 4.89 -0.02 -1.08
C TRP A 71 4.40 -1.13 -0.17
N TYR A 72 3.09 -1.32 -0.16
CA TYR A 72 2.40 -2.17 0.80
C TYR A 72 2.70 -3.67 0.65
N LYS A 73 3.24 -4.12 -0.49
CA LYS A 73 3.72 -5.50 -0.71
C LYS A 73 5.22 -5.67 -0.52
N SER A 74 5.93 -4.63 -0.04
CA SER A 74 7.36 -4.76 0.21
C SER A 74 7.63 -5.83 1.27
N SER A 75 8.58 -6.71 1.00
CA SER A 75 9.18 -7.64 1.97
C SER A 75 10.45 -7.07 2.61
N GLU A 76 10.89 -5.87 2.21
CA GLU A 76 12.02 -5.17 2.84
C GLU A 76 11.60 -4.72 4.25
N CYS A 77 12.32 -5.18 5.27
CA CYS A 77 12.08 -4.77 6.65
C CYS A 77 12.46 -3.30 6.84
N ILE A 78 11.57 -2.57 7.52
CA ILE A 78 11.77 -1.18 7.92
C ILE A 78 11.81 -1.08 9.44
N ASN A 79 12.46 -0.03 9.95
CA ASN A 79 12.46 0.31 11.37
C ASN A 79 11.12 0.96 11.72
N LEU A 80 10.45 0.42 12.74
CA LEU A 80 9.21 0.95 13.29
C LEU A 80 9.35 1.13 14.80
N GLU A 81 8.65 2.11 15.34
CA GLU A 81 8.53 2.35 16.76
C GLU A 81 7.05 2.26 17.16
N CYS A 82 6.75 1.50 18.21
CA CYS A 82 5.39 1.47 18.73
C CYS A 82 5.07 2.80 19.42
N PRO A 83 4.05 3.56 18.98
CA PRO A 83 3.72 4.84 19.59
C PRO A 83 3.17 4.71 21.02
N CYS A 84 2.74 3.51 21.44
CA CYS A 84 2.21 3.29 22.80
C CYS A 84 3.30 3.07 23.86
N CYS A 85 4.35 2.33 23.50
CA CYS A 85 5.37 1.86 24.46
C CYS A 85 6.81 2.13 24.02
N HIS A 86 6.99 2.81 22.89
CA HIS A 86 8.28 3.22 22.34
C HIS A 86 9.27 2.08 22.08
N VAL A 87 8.78 0.83 22.00
CA VAL A 87 9.62 -0.29 21.59
C VAL A 87 9.89 -0.19 20.09
N SER A 88 11.16 -0.19 19.70
CA SER A 88 11.57 -0.32 18.31
C SER A 88 11.49 -1.78 17.87
N PHE A 89 11.05 -2.02 16.64
CA PHE A 89 10.98 -3.34 16.03
C PHE A 89 11.16 -3.24 14.52
N TYR A 90 11.57 -4.36 13.92
CA TYR A 90 11.77 -4.48 12.47
C TYR A 90 10.62 -5.28 11.89
N CYS A 91 9.96 -4.76 10.88
CA CYS A 91 8.86 -5.46 10.21
C CYS A 91 8.77 -4.99 8.75
N SER A 92 8.49 -5.91 7.83
CA SER A 92 8.22 -5.53 6.45
C SER A 92 6.81 -4.95 6.30
N PRO A 93 6.55 -4.04 5.36
CA PRO A 93 5.20 -3.51 5.18
C PRO A 93 4.12 -4.56 4.91
N ILE A 94 4.44 -5.61 4.14
CA ILE A 94 3.51 -6.72 3.87
C ILE A 94 3.11 -7.48 5.15
N GLU A 95 3.97 -7.50 6.16
CA GLU A 95 3.68 -8.09 7.47
C GLU A 95 3.05 -7.08 8.44
N MET A 96 3.48 -5.82 8.42
CA MET A 96 3.01 -4.77 9.32
C MET A 96 1.54 -4.43 9.09
N ILE A 97 1.08 -4.42 7.84
CA ILE A 97 -0.31 -4.07 7.52
C ILE A 97 -1.31 -5.05 8.18
N PRO A 98 -1.17 -6.38 8.04
CA PRO A 98 -2.01 -7.35 8.76
C PRO A 98 -2.01 -7.21 10.28
N ARG A 99 -0.92 -6.71 10.89
CA ARG A 99 -0.82 -6.45 12.34
C ARG A 99 -1.64 -5.26 12.81
N THR A 100 -2.05 -4.40 11.86
CA THR A 100 -2.91 -3.24 12.13
C THR A 100 -4.35 -3.50 11.70
N ASP A 101 -4.66 -4.66 11.14
CA ASP A 101 -5.98 -5.01 10.63
C ASP A 101 -6.82 -5.67 11.74
N LEU A 102 -7.81 -4.95 12.27
CA LEU A 102 -8.64 -5.42 13.39
C LEU A 102 -9.55 -6.60 13.03
N GLU A 103 -9.80 -6.82 11.75
CA GLU A 103 -10.57 -7.97 11.27
C GLU A 103 -9.71 -9.24 11.17
N ASN A 104 -8.38 -9.12 11.30
CA ASN A 104 -7.47 -10.25 11.26
C ASN A 104 -7.51 -11.02 12.59
N SER A 105 -7.99 -12.27 12.57
CA SER A 105 -8.05 -13.14 13.76
C SER A 105 -6.68 -13.49 14.37
N ASN A 106 -5.59 -13.25 13.64
CA ASN A 106 -4.20 -13.42 14.10
C ASN A 106 -3.52 -12.07 14.37
N PHE A 107 -4.26 -11.09 14.91
CA PHE A 107 -3.77 -9.76 15.24
C PHE A 107 -2.64 -9.83 16.30
N GLU A 108 -1.40 -9.67 15.86
CA GLU A 108 -0.23 -9.47 16.72
C GLU A 108 0.23 -8.02 16.58
N THR A 109 0.24 -7.24 17.65
CA THR A 109 0.60 -5.81 17.60
C THR A 109 2.13 -5.60 17.67
N CYS A 110 2.60 -4.72 18.56
CA CYS A 110 4.02 -4.60 18.85
C CYS A 110 4.51 -5.78 19.70
N PRO A 111 5.84 -6.00 19.84
CA PRO A 111 6.40 -7.04 20.72
C PRO A 111 5.94 -6.99 22.19
N ASN A 112 5.44 -5.84 22.66
CA ASN A 112 4.88 -5.66 24.01
C ASN A 112 3.34 -5.83 24.05
N ASN A 113 2.71 -6.30 22.98
CA ASN A 113 1.28 -6.54 22.85
C ASN A 113 0.39 -5.34 23.24
N CYS A 114 0.79 -4.13 22.85
CA CYS A 114 -0.02 -2.93 23.07
C CYS A 114 -1.36 -3.02 22.31
N ASP A 115 -2.42 -2.47 22.91
CA ASP A 115 -3.71 -2.31 22.26
C ASP A 115 -3.67 -1.12 21.29
N TRP A 116 -3.36 -1.38 20.01
CA TRP A 116 -3.31 -0.32 18.99
C TRP A 116 -4.69 0.22 18.61
N ASP A 117 -5.76 -0.55 18.79
CA ASP A 117 -7.12 -0.11 18.48
C ASP A 117 -7.48 1.10 19.36
N THR A 118 -7.40 0.90 20.67
CA THR A 118 -7.78 1.94 21.64
C THR A 118 -6.72 3.03 21.80
N LEU A 119 -5.43 2.69 21.69
CA LEU A 119 -4.35 3.61 22.03
C LEU A 119 -3.75 4.35 20.84
N VAL A 120 -3.90 3.84 19.61
CA VAL A 120 -3.30 4.45 18.40
C VAL A 120 -4.36 4.87 17.40
N PHE A 121 -5.36 4.03 17.14
CA PHE A 121 -6.33 4.21 16.07
C PHE A 121 -7.70 4.72 16.52
N ASN A 122 -7.90 4.92 17.82
CA ASN A 122 -9.17 5.38 18.37
C ASN A 122 -9.70 6.63 17.66
N ASN A 123 -10.81 6.46 16.92
CA ASN A 123 -11.45 7.48 16.09
C ASN A 123 -10.54 8.13 15.02
N ASP A 124 -9.49 7.44 14.56
CA ASP A 124 -8.59 7.96 13.54
C ASP A 124 -9.21 7.87 12.14
N ILE A 125 -9.46 9.03 11.52
CA ILE A 125 -10.10 9.15 10.21
C ILE A 125 -9.25 8.52 9.10
N LEU A 126 -7.91 8.63 9.16
CA LEU A 126 -7.01 8.10 8.12
C LEU A 126 -7.00 6.57 8.13
N TYR A 127 -6.96 5.97 9.32
CA TYR A 127 -7.05 4.52 9.50
C TYR A 127 -8.43 4.00 9.06
N ASN A 128 -9.51 4.64 9.51
CA ASN A 128 -10.88 4.24 9.19
C ASN A 128 -11.16 4.32 7.68
N PHE A 129 -10.71 5.39 7.01
CA PHE A 129 -10.89 5.57 5.57
C PHE A 129 -10.22 4.47 4.73
N HIS A 130 -9.04 3.99 5.17
CA HIS A 130 -8.40 2.85 4.53
C HIS A 130 -9.23 1.56 4.66
N ASN A 131 -9.76 1.28 5.84
CA ASN A 131 -10.64 0.12 6.06
C ASN A 131 -11.93 0.20 5.24
N TYR A 132 -12.51 1.40 5.08
CA TYR A 132 -13.66 1.61 4.19
C TYR A 132 -13.33 1.31 2.71
N ARG A 133 -12.13 1.66 2.24
CA ARG A 133 -11.68 1.31 0.88
C ARG A 133 -11.48 -0.20 0.68
N LYS A 134 -10.99 -0.93 1.70
CA LYS A 134 -10.87 -2.39 1.68
C LYS A 134 -12.24 -3.09 1.63
N ASN A 135 -13.24 -2.58 2.36
CA ASN A 135 -14.55 -3.23 2.53
C ASN A 135 -15.59 -2.91 1.43
N GLY A 136 -15.17 -2.33 0.31
CA GLY A 136 -16.01 -2.27 -0.91
C GLY A 136 -17.18 -1.27 -0.87
N ALA A 137 -17.11 -0.21 -0.08
CA ALA A 137 -18.09 0.88 -0.14
C ALA A 137 -17.48 2.12 -0.80
N ILE A 138 -17.93 2.36 -2.05
CA ILE A 138 -18.01 3.64 -2.76
C ILE A 138 -16.81 4.01 -3.66
N LYS A 139 -17.08 3.94 -4.98
CA LYS A 139 -16.66 4.95 -5.96
C LYS A 139 -16.95 6.33 -5.36
N MET A 140 -15.95 6.98 -4.77
CA MET A 140 -16.13 8.39 -4.41
C MET A 140 -15.93 9.20 -5.69
N ASP A 141 -17.01 9.34 -6.44
CA ASP A 141 -17.14 10.41 -7.42
C ASP A 141 -16.85 11.73 -6.71
N CYS A 142 -15.98 12.53 -7.33
CA CYS A 142 -15.73 13.96 -7.13
C CYS A 142 -16.44 14.60 -5.93
N LEU A 143 -15.71 14.84 -4.85
CA LEU A 143 -16.03 15.92 -3.90
C LEU A 143 -14.74 16.40 -3.25
N PHE A 144 -13.97 17.21 -3.98
CA PHE A 144 -13.25 18.35 -3.43
C PHE A 144 -13.10 19.39 -4.55
N ILE A 145 -14.02 20.36 -4.52
CA ILE A 145 -14.04 21.72 -5.12
C ILE A 145 -13.60 21.85 -6.58
#